data_AF-A0A8T0M3S5-F1
#
_entry.id   AF-A0A8T0M3S5-F1
#
_cell.length_a   1.000
_cell.length_b   1.000
_cell.length_c   1.000
_cell.angle_alpha   90.00
_cell.angle_beta   90.00
_cell.angle_gamma   90.00
#
_symmetry.space_group_name_H-M   'P 1'
#
loop_
_entity.id
_entity.type
_entity.pdbx_description
1 polymer ?
#
loop_
_entity_poly.entity_id
_entity_poly.type
_entity_poly.pdbx_seq_one_letter_code
_entity_poly.pdbx_strand_id
1 'polypeptide(L)'
;MESKLEALFFDALAKHAGTSADGYSVDDLLFVAENTLGQLLVLPHFAVTGESIFTTDRLLSRTREDKHDLSVRYEIEDLVRSALHGAEALASYYAKVLELHQQNESVDFELKAQLFRRNQYTLDNMKEDAAYFTDQICALESLTKSTIVEFLHFDMDQLQAELLPSPARCLDAMRDLLPRLAREKCDKFLHYVSTSSSRIEKPLTQNLDTFTTYLLNIREVFEEVLDKESDLAFLHDFFRVLDKLKFKAPIDTAKAFELLDDGRAGYSLQLATKP
;
A
#
# COMPACT_ATOMS: atom_id res chain seq x y z
N MET A 1 29.43 -8.44 -35.23
CA MET A 1 28.28 -8.93 -36.02
C MET A 1 26.97 -8.74 -35.27
N GLU A 2 27.01 -8.76 -33.92
CA GLU A 2 25.88 -8.54 -33.00
C GLU A 2 25.04 -7.27 -33.32
N SER A 3 25.68 -6.12 -33.57
CA SER A 3 24.94 -4.86 -33.78
C SER A 3 24.02 -4.79 -35.01
N LYS A 4 24.19 -5.68 -36.01
CA LYS A 4 23.33 -5.69 -37.21
C LYS A 4 22.12 -6.58 -37.03
N LEU A 5 22.26 -7.65 -36.26
CA LEU A 5 21.18 -8.60 -36.02
C LEU A 5 20.19 -8.02 -35.02
N GLU A 6 20.70 -7.33 -33.99
CA GLU A 6 19.89 -6.49 -33.09
C GLU A 6 19.11 -5.43 -33.89
N ALA A 7 19.77 -4.69 -34.78
CA ALA A 7 19.10 -3.67 -35.60
C ALA A 7 17.99 -4.25 -36.48
N LEU A 8 18.19 -5.45 -37.05
CA LEU A 8 17.17 -6.13 -37.86
C LEU A 8 16.03 -6.68 -37.03
N PHE A 9 16.31 -7.17 -35.83
CA PHE A 9 15.29 -7.65 -34.90
C PHE A 9 14.39 -6.51 -34.41
N PHE A 10 14.97 -5.38 -34.03
CA PHE A 10 14.22 -4.20 -33.61
C PHE A 10 13.46 -3.52 -34.77
N ASP A 11 13.97 -3.54 -36.01
CA ASP A 11 13.25 -3.08 -37.20
C ASP A 11 12.05 -3.99 -37.54
N ALA A 12 12.19 -5.31 -37.35
CA ALA A 12 11.11 -6.27 -37.54
C ALA A 12 10.02 -6.14 -36.47
N LEU A 13 10.41 -5.94 -35.20
CA LEU A 13 9.50 -5.63 -34.09
C LEU A 13 8.73 -4.33 -34.34
N ALA A 14 9.41 -3.27 -34.75
CA ALA A 14 8.78 -1.99 -35.05
C ALA A 14 7.79 -2.07 -36.22
N LYS A 15 8.05 -2.94 -37.21
CA LYS A 15 7.11 -3.21 -38.32
C LYS A 15 5.92 -4.05 -37.89
N HIS A 16 6.10 -4.97 -36.95
CA HIS A 16 5.05 -5.87 -36.49
C HIS A 16 4.10 -5.20 -35.49
N ALA A 17 4.63 -4.54 -34.46
CA ALA A 17 3.84 -3.82 -33.46
C ALA A 17 3.37 -2.42 -33.93
N GLY A 18 3.87 -1.96 -35.07
CA GLY A 18 3.66 -0.62 -35.59
C GLY A 18 4.63 0.39 -34.95
N THR A 19 5.07 1.37 -35.74
CA THR A 19 6.16 2.32 -35.42
C THR A 19 5.90 3.26 -34.21
N SER A 20 4.84 3.05 -33.44
CA SER A 20 4.42 3.90 -32.31
C SER A 20 4.02 3.12 -31.07
N ALA A 21 4.50 1.89 -30.89
CA ALA A 21 4.25 1.13 -29.68
C ALA A 21 5.23 1.57 -28.58
N ASP A 22 4.72 2.12 -27.46
CA ASP A 22 5.51 2.48 -26.27
C ASP A 22 6.07 1.26 -25.52
N GLY A 23 5.80 0.04 -26.00
CA GLY A 23 6.36 -1.23 -25.53
C GLY A 23 5.93 -2.39 -26.43
N TYR A 24 6.73 -3.46 -26.46
CA TYR A 24 6.44 -4.68 -27.23
C TYR A 24 5.95 -5.79 -26.29
N SER A 25 4.88 -6.49 -26.65
CA SER A 25 4.40 -7.66 -25.88
C SER A 25 5.35 -8.85 -26.04
N VAL A 26 5.33 -9.77 -25.07
CA VAL A 26 6.02 -11.07 -25.16
C VAL A 26 5.53 -11.87 -26.36
N ASP A 27 4.24 -11.76 -26.71
CA ASP A 27 3.67 -12.39 -27.90
C ASP A 27 4.20 -11.78 -29.21
N ASP A 28 4.48 -10.47 -29.23
CA ASP A 28 5.06 -9.79 -30.39
C ASP A 28 6.53 -10.23 -30.60
N LEU A 29 7.27 -10.39 -29.50
CA LEU A 29 8.64 -10.90 -29.50
C LEU A 29 8.71 -12.34 -30.02
N LEU A 30 7.81 -13.22 -29.54
CA LEU A 30 7.69 -14.60 -30.01
C LEU A 30 7.30 -14.65 -31.50
N PHE A 31 6.32 -13.83 -31.92
CA PHE A 31 5.91 -13.79 -33.31
C PHE A 31 7.05 -13.35 -34.24
N VAL A 32 7.82 -12.33 -33.86
CA VAL A 32 8.94 -11.83 -34.67
C VAL A 32 10.08 -12.84 -34.72
N ALA A 33 10.40 -13.48 -33.58
CA ALA A 33 11.41 -14.53 -33.49
C ALA A 33 11.05 -15.75 -34.35
N GLU A 34 9.79 -16.21 -34.31
CA GLU A 34 9.35 -17.39 -35.03
C GLU A 34 9.12 -17.14 -36.53
N ASN A 35 8.52 -16.00 -36.90
CA ASN A 35 8.05 -15.77 -38.27
C ASN A 35 8.92 -14.84 -39.10
N THR A 36 9.63 -13.90 -38.48
CA THR A 36 10.24 -12.77 -39.20
C THR A 36 11.76 -12.87 -39.27
N LEU A 37 12.41 -13.30 -38.17
CA LEU A 37 13.84 -13.60 -38.15
C LEU A 37 14.22 -14.71 -39.14
N GLY A 38 13.38 -15.75 -39.24
CA GLY A 38 13.57 -16.84 -40.21
C GLY A 38 13.49 -16.39 -41.67
N GLN A 39 12.83 -15.26 -41.96
CA GLN A 39 12.74 -14.69 -43.31
C GLN A 39 13.85 -13.66 -43.58
N LEU A 40 14.30 -12.92 -42.56
CA LEU A 40 15.33 -11.87 -42.65
C LEU A 40 16.76 -12.41 -42.71
N LEU A 41 17.00 -13.63 -42.20
CA LEU A 41 18.30 -14.32 -42.31
C LEU A 41 18.57 -14.86 -43.73
N VAL A 42 17.61 -14.76 -44.66
CA VAL A 42 17.87 -14.97 -46.09
C VAL A 42 18.68 -13.77 -46.61
N LEU A 43 20.00 -13.93 -46.66
CA LEU A 43 20.95 -12.93 -47.16
C LEU A 43 20.49 -12.27 -48.49
N PRO A 44 20.77 -10.97 -48.69
CA PRO A 44 20.40 -10.28 -49.91
C PRO A 44 21.15 -10.89 -51.10
N HIS A 45 20.46 -10.99 -52.23
CA HIS A 45 20.99 -11.54 -53.46
C HIS A 45 22.25 -10.77 -53.89
N PHE A 46 23.40 -11.45 -53.89
CA PHE A 46 24.55 -10.98 -54.65
C PHE A 46 24.25 -11.25 -56.13
N ALA A 47 23.75 -10.23 -56.81
CA ALA A 47 23.62 -10.24 -58.26
C ALA A 47 25.02 -10.27 -58.89
N VAL A 48 25.44 -11.45 -59.33
CA VAL A 48 26.38 -11.58 -60.45
C VAL A 48 25.60 -12.16 -61.62
N THR A 49 25.57 -11.35 -62.66
CA THR A 49 25.06 -11.54 -64.02
C THR A 49 24.78 -12.99 -64.46
N GLY A 50 23.52 -13.21 -64.83
CA GLY A 50 23.17 -14.07 -65.96
C GLY A 50 23.17 -15.56 -65.71
N GLU A 51 22.28 -16.06 -64.86
CA GLU A 51 21.55 -17.32 -65.10
C GLU A 51 20.40 -17.43 -64.10
N SER A 52 19.18 -17.52 -64.62
CA SER A 52 17.97 -17.79 -63.83
C SER A 52 17.99 -19.25 -63.40
N ILE A 53 18.34 -19.52 -62.15
CA ILE A 53 18.18 -20.85 -61.55
C ILE A 53 17.15 -20.73 -60.43
N PHE A 54 15.87 -20.73 -60.81
CA PHE A 54 14.81 -21.14 -59.89
C PHE A 54 15.15 -22.55 -59.40
N THR A 55 15.60 -22.66 -58.16
CA THR A 55 15.25 -23.75 -57.24
C THR A 55 15.41 -23.23 -55.83
N THR A 56 14.44 -22.44 -55.37
CA THR A 56 14.29 -22.04 -53.95
C THR A 56 14.28 -23.26 -53.01
N ASP A 57 13.79 -24.41 -53.49
CA ASP A 57 13.81 -25.68 -52.74
C ASP A 57 15.20 -26.27 -52.50
N ARG A 58 16.17 -26.08 -53.41
CA ARG A 58 17.54 -26.62 -53.25
C ARG A 58 18.41 -25.80 -52.33
N LEU A 59 18.15 -24.50 -52.23
CA LEU A 59 18.83 -23.62 -51.28
C LEU A 59 18.23 -23.79 -49.89
N LEU A 60 16.90 -23.87 -49.76
CA LEU A 60 16.23 -24.15 -48.49
C LEU A 60 16.64 -25.49 -47.87
N SER A 61 16.83 -26.53 -48.69
CA SER A 61 17.33 -27.83 -48.22
C SER A 61 18.81 -27.83 -47.83
N ARG A 62 19.65 -26.97 -48.42
CA ARG A 62 21.05 -26.78 -48.02
C ARG A 62 21.23 -25.89 -46.79
N THR A 63 20.44 -24.82 -46.66
CA THR A 63 20.42 -23.99 -45.44
C THR A 63 19.88 -24.76 -44.23
N ARG A 64 19.06 -25.80 -44.45
CA ARG A 64 18.60 -26.71 -43.39
C ARG A 64 19.71 -27.64 -42.87
N GLU A 65 20.81 -27.79 -43.61
CA GLU A 65 21.98 -28.60 -43.27
C GLU A 65 23.20 -27.76 -42.84
N ASP A 66 23.14 -26.44 -43.01
CA ASP A 66 24.21 -25.54 -42.59
C ASP A 66 24.22 -25.46 -41.05
N LYS A 67 25.17 -26.19 -40.45
CA LYS A 67 25.43 -26.20 -39.00
C LYS A 67 25.50 -24.80 -38.39
N HIS A 68 25.87 -23.80 -39.19
CA HIS A 68 25.94 -22.41 -38.77
C HIS A 68 24.57 -21.76 -38.58
N ASP A 69 23.60 -21.97 -39.49
CA ASP A 69 22.23 -21.44 -39.34
C ASP A 69 21.50 -22.14 -38.18
N LEU A 70 21.72 -23.45 -38.03
CA LEU A 70 21.23 -24.20 -36.87
C LEU A 70 21.85 -23.67 -35.56
N SER A 71 23.16 -23.37 -35.53
CA SER A 71 23.82 -22.78 -34.34
C SER A 71 23.21 -21.44 -33.96
N VAL A 72 23.01 -20.54 -34.91
CA VAL A 72 22.44 -19.20 -34.66
C VAL A 72 21.00 -19.31 -34.16
N ARG A 73 20.20 -20.23 -34.71
CA ARG A 73 18.84 -20.48 -34.20
C ARG A 73 18.85 -20.99 -32.76
N TYR A 74 19.71 -21.96 -32.45
CA TYR A 74 19.86 -22.45 -31.08
C TYR A 74 20.30 -21.34 -30.13
N GLU A 75 21.22 -20.47 -30.54
CA GLU A 75 21.67 -19.32 -29.75
C GLU A 75 20.54 -18.30 -29.50
N ILE A 76 19.71 -18.01 -30.51
CA ILE A 76 18.54 -17.12 -30.35
C ILE A 76 17.49 -17.75 -29.44
N GLU A 77 17.16 -19.03 -29.64
CA GLU A 77 16.20 -19.74 -28.80
C GLU A 77 16.67 -19.82 -27.34
N ASP A 78 17.96 -20.02 -27.11
CA ASP A 78 18.55 -20.05 -25.78
C ASP A 78 18.54 -18.66 -25.13
N LEU A 79 18.88 -17.62 -25.88
CA LEU A 79 18.81 -16.24 -25.42
C LEU A 79 17.38 -15.83 -25.04
N VAL A 80 16.38 -16.14 -25.87
CA VAL A 80 14.97 -15.86 -25.57
C VAL A 80 14.51 -16.62 -24.33
N ARG A 81 14.91 -17.90 -24.19
CA ARG A 81 14.57 -18.71 -23.02
C ARG A 81 15.22 -18.16 -21.74
N SER A 82 16.46 -17.71 -21.83
CA SER A 82 17.18 -17.08 -20.72
C SER A 82 16.48 -15.80 -20.26
N ALA A 83 16.09 -14.93 -21.21
CA ALA A 83 15.41 -13.68 -20.89
C ALA A 83 14.01 -13.90 -20.32
N LEU A 84 13.26 -14.88 -20.84
CA LEU A 84 11.97 -15.28 -20.26
C LEU A 84 12.13 -15.79 -18.84
N HIS A 85 13.14 -16.63 -18.58
CA HIS A 85 13.41 -17.11 -17.23
C HIS A 85 13.80 -15.97 -16.28
N GLY A 86 14.60 -15.01 -16.77
CA GLY A 86 14.93 -13.80 -16.03
C GLY A 86 13.70 -12.93 -15.73
N ALA A 87 12.78 -12.79 -16.69
CA ALA A 87 11.53 -12.07 -16.52
C ALA A 87 10.61 -12.76 -15.50
N GLU A 88 10.49 -14.08 -15.54
CA GLU A 88 9.75 -14.87 -14.55
C GLU A 88 10.34 -14.73 -13.14
N ALA A 89 11.67 -14.76 -13.02
CA ALA A 89 12.36 -14.52 -11.76
C ALA A 89 12.07 -13.11 -11.22
N LEU A 90 12.09 -12.09 -12.08
CA LEU A 90 11.72 -10.72 -11.71
C LEU A 90 10.25 -10.63 -11.30
N ALA A 91 9.33 -11.24 -12.04
CA ALA A 91 7.91 -11.28 -11.67
C ALA A 91 7.68 -11.96 -10.31
N SER A 92 8.41 -13.04 -10.02
CA SER A 92 8.34 -13.74 -8.74
C SER A 92 8.79 -12.88 -7.55
N TYR A 93 9.75 -11.98 -7.77
CA TYR A 93 10.20 -11.03 -6.74
C TYR A 93 9.07 -10.05 -6.36
N TYR A 94 8.30 -9.58 -7.35
CA TYR A 94 7.17 -8.67 -7.13
C TYR A 94 5.88 -9.38 -6.73
N ALA A 95 5.79 -10.72 -6.83
CA ALA A 95 4.63 -11.48 -6.38
C ALA A 95 4.27 -11.18 -4.92
N LYS A 96 5.29 -11.01 -4.06
CA LYS A 96 5.06 -10.63 -2.66
C LYS A 96 4.38 -9.27 -2.53
N VAL A 97 4.74 -8.30 -3.36
CA VAL A 97 4.16 -6.96 -3.35
C VAL A 97 2.71 -7.00 -3.82
N LEU A 98 2.39 -7.83 -4.82
CA LEU A 98 1.02 -8.06 -5.28
C LEU A 98 0.13 -8.73 -4.21
N GLU A 99 0.68 -9.69 -3.44
CA GLU A 99 -0.03 -10.24 -2.29
C GLU A 99 -0.35 -9.16 -1.25
N LEU A 100 0.60 -8.27 -0.95
CA LEU A 100 0.39 -7.16 -0.02
C LEU A 100 -0.69 -6.20 -0.52
N HIS A 101 -0.70 -5.89 -1.82
CA HIS A 101 -1.75 -5.11 -2.44
C HIS A 101 -3.13 -5.76 -2.25
N GLN A 102 -3.25 -7.07 -2.50
CA GLN A 102 -4.50 -7.79 -2.29
C GLN A 102 -4.93 -7.81 -0.81
N GLN A 103 -3.97 -7.95 0.10
CA GLN A 103 -4.23 -7.88 1.54
C GLN A 103 -4.77 -6.51 1.92
N ASN A 104 -4.14 -5.43 1.46
CA ASN A 104 -4.56 -4.05 1.69
C ASN A 104 -5.98 -3.78 1.14
N GLU A 105 -6.33 -4.34 -0.02
CA GLU A 105 -7.68 -4.26 -0.59
C GLU A 105 -8.73 -4.99 0.26
N SER A 106 -8.34 -6.06 0.96
CA SER A 106 -9.23 -6.84 1.82
C SER A 106 -9.47 -6.22 3.21
N VAL A 107 -8.74 -5.15 3.56
CA VAL A 107 -8.85 -4.55 4.90
C VAL A 107 -10.16 -3.77 5.04
N ASP A 108 -11.02 -4.24 5.94
CA ASP A 108 -12.22 -3.53 6.35
C ASP A 108 -11.93 -2.68 7.61
N PHE A 109 -11.84 -1.36 7.41
CA PHE A 109 -11.62 -0.40 8.49
C PHE A 109 -12.82 -0.23 9.42
N GLU A 110 -14.06 -0.49 8.96
CA GLU A 110 -15.24 -0.44 9.82
C GLU A 110 -15.28 -1.68 10.73
N LEU A 111 -14.87 -2.84 10.23
CA LEU A 111 -14.68 -4.02 11.08
C LEU A 111 -13.62 -3.74 12.16
N LYS A 112 -12.47 -3.15 11.81
CA LYS A 112 -11.45 -2.73 12.79
C LYS A 112 -12.01 -1.73 13.81
N ALA A 113 -12.87 -0.80 13.39
CA ALA A 113 -13.57 0.12 14.29
C ALA A 113 -14.46 -0.63 15.30
N GLN A 114 -15.22 -1.63 14.84
CA GLN A 114 -16.05 -2.47 15.71
C GLN A 114 -15.22 -3.30 16.70
N LEU A 115 -14.10 -3.86 16.24
CA LEU A 115 -13.18 -4.60 17.11
C LEU A 115 -12.55 -3.69 18.18
N PHE A 116 -12.24 -2.44 17.85
CA PHE A 116 -11.79 -1.45 18.82
C PHE A 116 -12.85 -1.16 19.88
N ARG A 117 -14.11 -1.00 19.48
CA ARG A 117 -15.23 -0.81 20.44
C ARG A 117 -15.40 -2.00 21.40
N ARG A 118 -15.00 -3.20 20.96
CA ARG A 118 -15.01 -4.45 21.76
C ARG A 118 -13.71 -4.70 22.53
N ASN A 119 -12.75 -3.78 22.50
CA ASN A 119 -11.41 -3.92 23.10
C ASN A 119 -10.60 -5.12 22.55
N GLN A 120 -10.93 -5.62 21.35
CA GLN A 120 -10.21 -6.72 20.69
C GLN A 120 -9.11 -6.20 19.75
N TYR A 121 -9.14 -4.91 19.42
CA TYR A 121 -8.16 -4.22 18.61
C TYR A 121 -7.69 -3.00 19.42
N THR A 122 -6.42 -3.01 19.82
CA THR A 122 -5.84 -2.02 20.73
C THR A 122 -5.25 -0.83 19.98
N LEU A 123 -4.94 0.24 20.72
CA LEU A 123 -4.25 1.40 20.17
C LEU A 123 -2.84 1.05 19.66
N ASP A 124 -2.16 0.09 20.28
CA ASP A 124 -0.86 -0.39 19.80
C ASP A 124 -0.99 -1.10 18.45
N ASN A 125 -2.01 -1.95 18.27
CA ASN A 125 -2.27 -2.59 16.97
C ASN A 125 -2.58 -1.55 15.88
N MET A 126 -3.29 -0.48 16.22
CA MET A 126 -3.51 0.65 15.28
C MET A 126 -2.22 1.37 14.93
N LYS A 127 -1.32 1.55 15.90
CA LYS A 127 -0.03 2.18 15.66
C LYS A 127 0.86 1.30 14.79
N GLU A 128 0.86 -0.01 15.02
CA GLU A 128 1.58 -0.99 14.21
C GLU A 128 1.06 -1.03 12.78
N ASP A 129 -0.27 -1.07 12.59
CA ASP A 129 -0.87 -1.03 11.26
C ASP A 129 -0.52 0.27 10.50
N ALA A 130 -0.57 1.43 11.18
CA ALA A 130 -0.20 2.70 10.56
C ALA A 130 1.28 2.76 10.16
N ALA A 131 2.17 2.26 11.03
CA ALA A 131 3.60 2.14 10.73
C ALA A 131 3.82 1.18 9.56
N TYR A 132 3.13 0.05 9.54
CA TYR A 132 3.21 -0.94 8.49
C TYR A 132 2.83 -0.39 7.10
N PHE A 133 1.74 0.37 6.99
CA PHE A 133 1.38 1.02 5.74
C PHE A 133 2.36 2.13 5.34
N THR A 134 2.89 2.88 6.31
CA THR A 134 3.91 3.90 6.06
C THR A 134 5.21 3.28 5.53
N ASP A 135 5.64 2.18 6.12
CA ASP A 135 6.84 1.43 5.68
C ASP A 135 6.63 0.84 4.29
N GLN A 136 5.42 0.34 3.97
CA GLN A 136 5.08 -0.11 2.62
C GLN A 136 5.19 1.03 1.60
N ILE A 137 4.67 2.22 1.91
CA ILE A 137 4.78 3.39 1.02
C ILE A 137 6.25 3.72 0.79
N CYS A 138 7.05 3.83 1.86
CA CYS A 138 8.49 4.10 1.76
C CYS A 138 9.21 3.03 0.91
N ALA A 139 8.88 1.75 1.11
CA ALA A 139 9.46 0.66 0.36
C ALA A 139 9.11 0.73 -1.13
N LEU A 140 7.84 0.99 -1.45
CA LEU A 140 7.36 1.17 -2.83
C LEU A 140 7.98 2.40 -3.50
N GLU A 141 8.12 3.51 -2.79
CA GLU A 141 8.79 4.73 -3.28
C GLU A 141 10.28 4.50 -3.57
N SER A 142 10.92 3.61 -2.81
CA SER A 142 12.34 3.25 -2.96
C SER A 142 12.64 2.24 -4.08
N LEU A 143 11.62 1.73 -4.77
CA LEU A 143 11.78 0.77 -5.86
C LEU A 143 12.60 1.35 -7.01
N THR A 144 13.45 0.52 -7.61
CA THR A 144 14.22 0.86 -8.81
C THR A 144 13.30 1.02 -10.01
N LYS A 145 13.33 2.23 -10.58
CA LYS A 145 12.43 2.69 -11.66
C LYS A 145 12.61 1.98 -13.00
N SER A 146 13.81 1.47 -13.26
CA SER A 146 14.09 0.69 -14.46
C SER A 146 15.06 -0.43 -14.12
N THR A 147 14.78 -1.63 -14.63
CA THR A 147 15.68 -2.78 -14.53
C THR A 147 15.84 -3.40 -15.90
N ILE A 148 17.08 -3.70 -16.26
CA ILE A 148 17.41 -4.45 -17.49
C ILE A 148 17.65 -5.89 -17.08
N VAL A 149 16.88 -6.81 -17.64
CA VAL A 149 17.12 -8.25 -17.54
C VAL A 149 17.49 -8.75 -18.93
N GLU A 150 18.78 -9.05 -19.10
CA GLU A 150 19.36 -9.40 -20.40
C GLU A 150 19.09 -8.34 -21.47
N PHE A 151 18.23 -8.62 -22.46
CA PHE A 151 17.82 -7.67 -23.50
C PHE A 151 16.44 -7.05 -23.27
N LEU A 152 15.75 -7.41 -22.17
CA LEU A 152 14.45 -6.86 -21.79
C LEU A 152 14.63 -5.67 -20.84
N HIS A 153 14.00 -4.55 -21.19
CA HIS A 153 13.96 -3.36 -20.34
C HIS A 153 12.59 -3.26 -19.67
N PHE A 154 12.56 -3.36 -18.34
CA PHE A 154 11.34 -3.22 -17.55
C PHE A 154 11.25 -1.79 -17.01
N ASP A 155 10.23 -1.06 -17.46
CA ASP A 155 9.83 0.20 -16.85
C ASP A 155 8.88 -0.08 -15.68
N MET A 156 9.31 0.30 -14.48
CA MET A 156 8.61 0.04 -13.24
C MET A 156 7.84 1.26 -12.74
N ASP A 157 7.89 2.39 -13.45
CA ASP A 157 7.18 3.61 -13.06
C ASP A 157 5.66 3.40 -13.10
N GLN A 158 5.15 2.66 -14.10
CA GLN A 158 3.72 2.34 -14.19
C GLN A 158 3.27 1.40 -13.06
N LEU A 159 4.06 0.36 -12.77
CA LEU A 159 3.77 -0.58 -11.68
C LEU A 159 3.77 0.15 -10.32
N GLN A 160 4.73 1.03 -10.10
CA GLN A 160 4.80 1.85 -8.89
C GLN A 160 3.56 2.75 -8.77
N ALA A 161 3.14 3.41 -9.85
CA ALA A 161 1.98 4.27 -9.88
C ALA A 161 0.65 3.52 -9.60
N GLU A 162 0.54 2.25 -10.01
CA GLU A 162 -0.63 1.43 -9.72
C GLU A 162 -0.64 0.85 -8.29
N LEU A 163 0.53 0.56 -7.72
CA LEU A 163 0.63 -0.06 -6.40
C LEU A 163 0.61 0.95 -5.24
N LEU A 164 1.18 2.15 -5.42
CA LEU A 164 1.23 3.20 -4.39
C LEU A 164 -0.14 3.63 -3.82
N PRO A 165 -1.23 3.75 -4.61
CA PRO A 165 -2.53 4.18 -4.09
C PRO A 165 -3.12 3.24 -3.03
N SER A 166 -2.78 1.95 -3.05
CA SER A 166 -3.36 0.96 -2.14
C SER A 166 -2.97 1.18 -0.67
N PRO A 167 -1.67 1.20 -0.28
CA PRO A 167 -1.30 1.50 1.10
C PRO A 167 -1.58 2.96 1.49
N ALA A 168 -1.53 3.90 0.54
CA ALA A 168 -1.93 5.29 0.81
C ALA A 168 -3.40 5.40 1.21
N ARG A 169 -4.30 4.70 0.51
CA ARG A 169 -5.72 4.63 0.84
C ARG A 169 -5.95 4.02 2.22
N CYS A 170 -5.20 2.98 2.58
CA CYS A 170 -5.27 2.38 3.92
C CYS A 170 -4.88 3.40 5.00
N LEU A 171 -3.79 4.15 4.78
CA LEU A 171 -3.34 5.17 5.72
C LEU A 171 -4.34 6.33 5.84
N ASP A 172 -4.94 6.76 4.73
CA ASP A 172 -5.99 7.79 4.72
C ASP A 172 -7.25 7.33 5.46
N ALA A 173 -7.67 6.07 5.25
CA ALA A 173 -8.78 5.49 6.00
C ALA A 173 -8.50 5.45 7.52
N MET A 174 -7.27 5.14 7.93
CA MET A 174 -6.85 5.23 9.33
C MET A 174 -6.83 6.67 9.84
N ARG A 175 -6.38 7.61 9.01
CA ARG A 175 -6.37 9.05 9.32
C ARG A 175 -7.76 9.61 9.56
N ASP A 176 -8.79 9.03 8.94
CA ASP A 176 -10.18 9.37 9.21
C ASP A 176 -10.76 8.58 10.40
N LEU A 177 -10.40 7.31 10.54
CA LEU A 177 -10.95 6.42 11.57
C LEU A 177 -10.44 6.77 12.97
N LEU A 178 -9.13 6.94 13.18
CA LEU A 178 -8.58 7.16 14.51
C LEU A 178 -9.15 8.43 15.17
N PRO A 179 -9.23 9.59 14.49
CA PRO A 179 -9.84 10.77 15.09
C PRO A 179 -11.34 10.63 15.37
N ARG A 180 -12.08 9.87 14.55
CA ARG A 180 -13.48 9.54 14.81
C ARG A 180 -13.64 8.71 16.09
N LEU A 181 -12.79 7.71 16.29
CA LEU A 181 -12.79 6.88 17.50
C LEU A 181 -12.37 7.67 18.74
N ALA A 182 -11.38 8.57 18.60
CA ALA A 182 -10.98 9.48 19.67
C ALA A 182 -12.16 10.36 20.12
N ARG A 183 -12.86 10.94 19.15
CA ARG A 183 -14.07 11.75 19.41
C ARG A 183 -15.13 10.92 20.12
N GLU A 184 -15.45 9.72 19.63
CA GLU A 184 -16.46 8.86 20.26
C GLU A 184 -16.14 8.54 21.72
N LYS A 185 -14.86 8.31 22.05
CA LYS A 185 -14.41 8.07 23.44
C LYS A 185 -14.42 9.35 24.27
N CYS A 186 -14.00 10.49 23.70
CA CYS A 186 -14.01 11.78 24.37
C CYS A 186 -15.45 12.23 24.68
N ASP A 187 -16.38 12.12 23.73
CA ASP A 187 -17.79 12.47 23.91
C ASP A 187 -18.45 11.62 25.01
N LYS A 188 -18.13 10.32 25.07
CA LYS A 188 -18.59 9.43 26.15
C LYS A 188 -18.05 9.86 27.51
N PHE A 189 -16.79 10.28 27.57
CA PHE A 189 -16.17 10.77 28.80
C PHE A 189 -16.77 12.11 29.24
N LEU A 190 -16.97 13.06 28.32
CA LEU A 190 -17.61 14.35 28.59
C LEU A 190 -19.06 14.17 29.05
N HIS A 191 -19.80 13.27 28.41
CA HIS A 191 -21.15 12.93 28.87
C HIS A 191 -21.11 12.40 30.30
N TYR A 192 -20.17 11.50 30.61
CA TYR A 192 -19.98 11.03 31.99
C TYR A 192 -19.72 12.19 32.96
N VAL A 193 -18.77 13.07 32.65
CA VAL A 193 -18.43 14.23 33.48
C VAL A 193 -19.65 15.13 33.70
N SER A 194 -20.43 15.42 32.66
CA SER A 194 -21.63 16.25 32.77
C SER A 194 -22.72 15.61 33.64
N THR A 195 -22.95 14.30 33.47
CA THR A 195 -23.92 13.55 34.27
C THR A 195 -23.47 13.49 35.72
N SER A 196 -22.21 13.16 35.98
CA SER A 196 -21.65 13.09 37.33
C SER A 196 -21.64 14.46 38.02
N SER A 197 -21.33 15.54 37.29
CA SER A 197 -21.42 16.90 37.82
C SER A 197 -22.85 17.23 38.26
N SER A 198 -23.86 16.92 37.43
CA SER A 198 -25.26 17.14 37.80
C SER A 198 -25.72 16.32 39.01
N ARG A 199 -25.12 15.14 39.23
CA ARG A 199 -25.39 14.27 40.38
C ARG A 199 -24.75 14.76 41.67
N ILE A 200 -23.60 15.46 41.57
CA ILE A 200 -22.85 16.05 42.68
C ILE A 200 -23.26 17.51 42.93
N GLU A 201 -24.09 18.11 42.07
CA GLU A 201 -24.65 19.43 42.32
C GLU A 201 -25.60 19.41 43.53
N LYS A 202 -25.33 20.31 44.48
CA LYS A 202 -26.08 20.39 45.74
C LYS A 202 -27.54 20.75 45.47
N PRO A 203 -28.52 19.93 45.89
CA PRO A 203 -29.93 20.25 45.66
C PRO A 203 -30.33 21.54 46.40
N LEU A 204 -31.05 22.42 45.71
CA LEU A 204 -31.56 23.68 46.27
C LEU A 204 -32.71 23.47 47.27
N THR A 205 -33.37 22.31 47.23
CA THR A 205 -34.52 21.97 48.07
C THR A 205 -34.10 21.12 49.29
N GLN A 206 -34.52 21.53 50.49
CA GLN A 206 -34.17 20.89 51.77
C GLN A 206 -35.10 19.73 52.17
N ASN A 207 -35.41 18.80 51.26
CA ASN A 207 -36.10 17.57 51.63
C ASN A 207 -35.07 16.49 52.04
N LEU A 208 -35.32 15.79 53.15
CA LEU A 208 -34.43 14.75 53.69
C LEU A 208 -34.17 13.62 52.68
N ASP A 209 -35.19 13.24 51.92
CA ASP A 209 -35.11 12.19 50.89
C ASP A 209 -34.16 12.61 49.75
N THR A 210 -34.34 13.81 49.18
CA THR A 210 -33.42 14.36 48.16
C THR A 210 -31.98 14.52 48.65
N PHE A 211 -31.77 14.82 49.94
CA PHE A 211 -30.44 14.90 50.51
C PHE A 211 -29.79 13.52 50.67
N THR A 212 -30.58 12.50 51.00
CA THR A 212 -30.11 11.12 51.12
C THR A 212 -29.75 10.55 49.74
N THR A 213 -30.57 10.79 48.72
CA THR A 213 -30.27 10.44 47.32
C THR A 213 -28.99 11.13 46.82
N TYR A 214 -28.79 12.40 47.17
CA TYR A 214 -27.57 13.14 46.86
C TYR A 214 -26.31 12.50 47.48
N LEU A 215 -26.35 12.08 48.75
CA LEU A 215 -25.22 11.41 49.40
C LEU A 215 -24.91 10.04 48.79
N LEU A 216 -25.94 9.29 48.39
CA LEU A 216 -25.77 8.03 47.66
C LEU A 216 -25.12 8.25 46.29
N ASN A 217 -25.60 9.23 45.53
CA ASN A 217 -25.04 9.60 44.23
C ASN A 217 -23.58 10.05 44.34
N ILE A 218 -23.22 10.83 45.37
CA ILE A 218 -21.82 11.22 45.64
C ILE A 218 -20.96 9.98 45.83
N ARG A 219 -21.41 9.06 46.69
CA ARG A 219 -20.66 7.84 46.97
C ARG A 219 -20.45 7.00 45.70
N GLU A 220 -21.49 6.80 44.91
CA GLU A 220 -21.42 6.08 43.64
C GLU A 220 -20.41 6.72 42.67
N VAL A 221 -20.47 8.05 42.51
CA VAL A 221 -19.50 8.76 41.66
C VAL A 221 -18.08 8.63 42.20
N PHE A 222 -17.86 8.70 43.52
CA PHE A 222 -16.52 8.51 44.10
C PHE A 222 -15.98 7.09 43.89
N GLU A 223 -16.82 6.05 43.94
CA GLU A 223 -16.41 4.68 43.65
C GLU A 223 -16.05 4.52 42.15
N GLU A 224 -16.77 5.18 41.24
CA GLU A 224 -16.53 5.15 39.80
C GLU A 224 -15.33 6.00 39.33
N VAL A 225 -14.87 6.99 40.12
CA VAL A 225 -13.78 7.91 39.73
C VAL A 225 -12.48 7.17 39.40
N LEU A 226 -12.15 6.09 40.11
CA LEU A 226 -10.91 5.33 39.88
C LEU A 226 -10.88 4.67 38.50
N ASP A 227 -12.00 4.08 38.07
CA ASP A 227 -12.12 3.51 36.72
C ASP A 227 -12.03 4.60 35.65
N LYS A 228 -12.52 5.80 35.96
CA LYS A 228 -12.52 6.95 35.04
C LYS A 228 -11.16 7.64 34.93
N GLU A 229 -10.32 7.57 35.96
CA GLU A 229 -8.91 7.99 35.85
C GLU A 229 -8.12 7.12 34.87
N SER A 230 -8.40 5.81 34.85
CA SER A 230 -7.85 4.89 33.85
C SER A 230 -8.33 5.22 32.43
N ASP A 231 -9.63 5.49 32.26
CA ASP A 231 -10.19 5.95 30.98
C ASP A 231 -9.55 7.26 30.49
N LEU A 232 -9.25 8.19 31.41
CA LEU A 232 -8.57 9.46 31.10
C LEU A 232 -7.11 9.25 30.69
N ALA A 233 -6.38 8.38 31.38
CA ALA A 233 -5.02 8.01 31.02
C ALA A 233 -4.97 7.38 29.61
N PHE A 234 -5.93 6.50 29.31
CA PHE A 234 -6.08 5.91 27.98
C PHE A 234 -6.36 6.98 26.90
N LEU A 235 -7.23 7.97 27.18
CA LEU A 235 -7.48 9.08 26.26
C LEU A 235 -6.20 9.89 25.99
N HIS A 236 -5.40 10.16 27.01
CA HIS A 236 -4.12 10.86 26.84
C HIS A 236 -3.14 10.07 25.96
N ASP A 237 -3.05 8.76 26.15
CA ASP A 237 -2.25 7.89 25.27
C ASP A 237 -2.81 7.85 23.84
N PHE A 238 -4.14 7.90 23.67
CA PHE A 238 -4.81 7.99 22.37
C PHE A 238 -4.42 9.27 21.62
N PHE A 239 -4.53 10.44 22.25
CA PHE A 239 -4.14 11.71 21.63
C PHE A 239 -2.63 11.79 21.35
N ARG A 240 -1.79 11.23 22.24
CA ARG A 240 -0.36 11.11 21.99
C ARG A 240 -0.05 10.26 20.74
N VAL A 241 -0.82 9.20 20.49
CA VAL A 241 -0.66 8.37 19.27
C VAL A 241 -1.11 9.14 18.02
N LEU A 242 -2.22 9.90 18.10
CA LEU A 242 -2.64 10.79 17.02
C LEU A 242 -1.56 11.82 16.66
N ASP A 243 -0.94 12.44 17.67
CA ASP A 243 0.13 13.42 17.47
C ASP A 243 1.38 12.79 16.84
N LYS A 244 1.79 11.61 17.31
CA LYS A 244 2.93 10.86 16.75
C LYS A 244 2.72 10.49 15.28
N LEU A 245 1.49 10.09 14.93
CA LEU A 245 1.10 9.76 13.56
C LEU A 245 0.76 10.99 12.71
N LYS A 246 0.81 12.20 13.30
CA LYS A 246 0.41 13.47 12.68
C LYS A 246 -1.03 13.47 12.13
N PHE A 247 -1.89 12.63 12.70
CA PHE A 247 -3.30 12.60 12.35
C PHE A 247 -4.01 13.75 13.06
N LYS A 248 -4.52 14.71 12.28
CA LYS A 248 -5.19 15.90 12.84
C LYS A 248 -6.49 15.48 13.50
N ALA A 249 -6.53 15.54 14.82
CA ALA A 249 -7.78 15.50 15.55
C ALA A 249 -8.65 16.72 15.15
N PRO A 250 -9.98 16.54 15.03
CA PRO A 250 -10.88 17.66 14.86
C PRO A 250 -10.71 18.70 15.97
N ILE A 251 -10.75 19.98 15.61
CA ILE A 251 -10.47 21.12 16.51
C ILE A 251 -11.38 21.09 17.75
N ASP A 252 -12.65 20.71 17.58
CA ASP A 252 -13.62 20.64 18.68
C ASP A 252 -13.26 19.53 19.68
N THR A 253 -12.73 18.41 19.19
CA THR A 253 -12.31 17.27 20.02
C THR A 253 -11.00 17.57 20.75
N ALA A 254 -10.07 18.29 20.10
CA ALA A 254 -8.83 18.76 20.73
C ALA A 254 -9.12 19.77 21.86
N LYS A 255 -9.99 20.76 21.62
CA LYS A 255 -10.42 21.72 22.64
C LYS A 255 -11.15 21.05 23.80
N ALA A 256 -11.98 20.05 23.51
CA ALA A 256 -12.69 19.33 24.56
C ALA A 256 -11.75 18.49 25.43
N PHE A 257 -10.68 17.94 24.85
CA PHE A 257 -9.61 17.29 25.61
C PHE A 257 -8.78 18.29 26.43
N GLU A 258 -8.44 19.46 25.89
CA GLU A 258 -7.78 20.54 26.65
C GLU A 258 -8.62 20.98 27.86
N LEU A 259 -9.94 21.11 27.70
CA LEU A 259 -10.85 21.42 28.82
C LEU A 259 -10.88 20.33 29.89
N LEU A 260 -10.71 19.06 29.50
CA LEU A 260 -10.62 17.94 30.44
C LEU A 260 -9.28 17.94 31.20
N ASP A 261 -8.19 18.30 30.52
CA ASP A 261 -6.85 18.39 31.12
C ASP A 261 -6.73 19.60 32.07
N ASP A 262 -7.26 20.75 31.67
CA ASP A 262 -7.38 21.94 32.53
C ASP A 262 -8.31 21.69 33.74
N GLY A 263 -9.38 20.91 33.55
CA GLY A 263 -10.23 20.45 34.64
C GLY A 263 -9.43 19.66 35.69
N ARG A 264 -8.48 18.82 35.27
CA ARG A 264 -7.59 18.07 36.17
C ARG A 264 -6.69 19.00 36.99
N ALA A 265 -6.20 20.10 36.42
CA ALA A 265 -5.46 21.12 37.16
C ALA A 265 -6.34 21.84 38.19
N GLY A 266 -7.61 22.10 37.85
CA GLY A 266 -8.60 22.68 38.76
C GLY A 266 -9.01 21.77 39.93
N TYR A 267 -9.27 20.48 39.67
CA TYR A 267 -9.62 19.51 40.72
C TYR A 267 -8.43 19.16 41.61
N SER A 268 -7.20 19.11 41.07
CA SER A 268 -5.98 18.89 41.86
C SER A 268 -5.71 20.05 42.84
N LEU A 269 -6.04 21.29 42.46
CA LEU A 269 -5.94 22.45 43.34
C LEU A 269 -7.05 22.52 44.40
N GLN A 270 -8.24 22.00 44.13
CA GLN A 270 -9.34 21.96 45.10
C GLN A 270 -9.20 20.84 46.14
N LEU A 271 -8.60 19.70 45.78
CA LEU A 271 -8.30 18.62 46.74
C LEU A 271 -7.10 18.95 47.65
N ALA A 272 -6.17 19.80 47.22
CA ALA A 272 -5.01 20.22 48.01
C ALA A 272 -5.27 21.41 48.96
N THR A 273 -6.47 22.01 48.94
CA THR A 273 -6.78 23.25 49.67
C THR A 273 -7.87 23.14 50.73
N LYS A 274 -8.35 21.93 51.06
CA LYS A 274 -9.18 21.74 52.25
C LYS A 274 -8.33 21.23 53.43
N PRO A 275 -8.14 22.03 54.50
CA PRO A 275 -7.54 21.56 55.75
C PRO A 275 -8.41 20.53 56.47
#